data_AF-A0A841CT45-F1
#
_entry.id   AF-A0A841CT45-F1
#
_cell.length_a   1.000
_cell.length_b   1.000
_cell.length_c   1.000
_cell.angle_alpha   90.00
_cell.angle_beta   90.00
_cell.angle_gamma   90.00
#
_symmetry.space_group_name_H-M   'P 1'
#
loop_
_entity.id
_entity.type
_entity.pdbx_description
1 polymer ?
#
loop_
_entity_poly.entity_id
_entity_poly.type
_entity_poly.pdbx_seq_one_letter_code
_entity_poly.pdbx_strand_id
1 'polypeptide(L)'
;MIEVLALAVCSTIQVEAGDHGPSSVYVVDLPSGAARPVSTLDVRVNAIGYSAPQDRVYGIDEDGRVVALDREGNVLDVPSYPSHLLRHATAGAVVGERLVVRIGHLLVSVDVDPDSDDYLEVVQQTRLWPPLEALTVDDFDVNPADGLLYGVATFGYGHAYPVTVDPDSGRVRKVPGAGRLPAGSSYGAVVFGRDGALYATSNQDDGQSTLFRVALDGSGVVTEIVSRPAKRTIDASGCLAVPPIVDPPEPTPTPTTPAPTTTTVPTTTTTVPTTTVPTTTVPTTTVPTTTEPTTTTVPTTTVPTTTVVPTTTVVPTTTAPTTTARTTPVPTTPPPSIPASTTTPAPVVPVAPAVPFVPVAPEVPPAAAIPPAPPEEITPTAATPPPKSRIRLPESRVETVSDLNRNVRDQRRWGLVAIILILAAGALARQHARNR
;
A
#
# COMPACT_ATOMS: atom_id res chain seq x y z
N MET A 1 -30.07 18.86 3.04
CA MET A 1 -28.75 18.26 3.37
C MET A 1 -28.57 17.03 2.51
N ILE A 2 -28.11 17.23 1.28
CA ILE A 2 -27.47 16.16 0.51
C ILE A 2 -26.01 16.32 0.91
N GLU A 3 -25.65 15.80 2.08
CA GLU A 3 -24.25 15.43 2.30
C GLU A 3 -23.99 14.38 1.22
N VAL A 4 -23.36 14.84 0.15
CA VAL A 4 -22.65 13.96 -0.76
C VAL A 4 -21.75 13.17 0.18
N LEU A 5 -22.09 11.89 0.39
CA LEU A 5 -21.16 10.89 0.88
C LEU A 5 -19.95 11.06 -0.02
N ALA A 6 -18.97 11.86 0.44
CA ALA A 6 -17.65 11.83 -0.11
C ALA A 6 -17.28 10.36 0.05
N LEU A 7 -17.38 9.61 -1.05
CA LEU A 7 -16.96 8.22 -1.09
C LEU A 7 -15.63 8.21 -0.37
N ALA A 8 -15.49 7.35 0.64
CA ALA A 8 -14.31 7.35 1.48
C ALA A 8 -13.12 6.89 0.62
N VAL A 9 -12.57 7.84 -0.14
CA VAL A 9 -11.50 7.60 -1.11
C VAL A 9 -10.29 7.24 -0.28
N CYS A 10 -9.72 6.10 -0.61
CA CYS A 10 -8.46 5.64 -0.06
C CYS A 10 -7.46 5.68 -1.20
N SER A 11 -6.39 6.46 -1.04
CA SER A 11 -5.22 6.33 -1.89
C SER A 11 -4.23 5.39 -1.21
N THR A 12 -3.51 4.58 -1.98
CA THR A 12 -2.44 3.69 -1.50
C THR A 12 -1.20 3.84 -2.38
N ILE A 13 -0.01 3.63 -1.82
CA ILE A 13 1.21 3.37 -2.60
C ILE A 13 1.22 1.91 -3.02
N GLN A 14 1.41 1.67 -4.32
CA GLN A 14 1.61 0.36 -4.90
C GLN A 14 2.98 0.28 -5.56
N VAL A 15 3.70 -0.82 -5.33
CA VAL A 15 4.94 -1.14 -6.03
C VAL A 15 4.71 -2.29 -7.01
N GLU A 16 5.25 -2.16 -8.22
CA GLU A 16 5.13 -3.17 -9.26
C GLU A 16 6.51 -3.49 -9.85
N ALA A 17 6.81 -4.78 -10.07
CA ALA A 17 8.03 -5.18 -10.77
C ALA A 17 7.78 -6.31 -11.79
N GLY A 18 8.61 -6.32 -12.83
CA GLY A 18 8.66 -7.38 -13.83
C GLY A 18 9.37 -8.64 -13.32
N ASP A 19 9.78 -9.51 -14.24
CA ASP A 19 10.55 -10.72 -13.88
C ASP A 19 11.87 -10.38 -13.17
N HIS A 20 12.52 -9.31 -13.64
CA HIS A 20 13.77 -8.78 -13.13
C HIS A 20 13.71 -7.25 -13.10
N GLY A 21 14.52 -6.65 -12.23
CA GLY A 21 14.70 -5.20 -12.16
C GLY A 21 13.95 -4.53 -11.01
N PRO A 22 14.08 -3.19 -10.93
CA PRO A 22 13.54 -2.42 -9.84
C PRO A 22 12.03 -2.32 -9.85
N SER A 23 11.46 -1.87 -8.73
CA SER A 23 10.04 -1.58 -8.63
C SER A 23 9.71 -0.20 -9.23
N SER A 24 8.58 -0.12 -9.94
CA SER A 24 7.89 1.13 -10.27
C SER A 24 6.85 1.43 -9.18
N VAL A 25 6.73 2.71 -8.80
CA VAL A 25 5.83 3.18 -7.75
C VAL A 25 4.61 3.86 -8.36
N TYR A 26 3.44 3.53 -7.84
CA TYR A 26 2.15 4.10 -8.23
C TYR A 26 1.40 4.60 -7.00
N VAL A 27 0.60 5.64 -7.19
CA VAL A 27 -0.53 5.95 -6.29
C VAL A 27 -1.78 5.37 -6.91
N VAL A 28 -2.52 4.57 -6.15
CA VAL A 28 -3.78 3.95 -6.59
C VAL A 28 -4.94 4.46 -5.74
N ASP A 29 -5.97 4.99 -6.40
CA ASP A 29 -7.19 5.47 -5.75
C ASP A 29 -8.27 4.38 -5.71
N LEU A 30 -8.82 4.13 -4.53
CA LEU A 30 -9.91 3.20 -4.27
C LEU A 30 -11.20 3.97 -3.95
N PRO A 31 -12.37 3.54 -4.45
CA PRO A 31 -12.62 2.25 -5.11
C PRO A 31 -12.40 2.23 -6.62
N SER A 32 -11.95 3.31 -7.26
CA SER A 32 -11.93 3.42 -8.73
C SER A 32 -10.88 2.55 -9.41
N GLY A 33 -9.81 2.17 -8.70
CA GLY A 33 -8.64 1.49 -9.26
C GLY A 33 -7.79 2.39 -10.15
N ALA A 34 -8.01 3.71 -10.14
CA ALA A 34 -7.23 4.64 -10.93
C ALA A 34 -5.78 4.64 -10.40
N ALA A 35 -4.82 4.33 -11.26
CA ALA A 35 -3.41 4.26 -10.91
C ALA A 35 -2.62 5.35 -11.63
N ARG A 36 -1.83 6.11 -10.88
CA ARG A 36 -0.93 7.15 -11.40
C ARG A 36 0.53 6.78 -11.09
N PRO A 37 1.41 6.70 -12.11
CA PRO A 37 2.83 6.48 -11.86
C PRO A 37 3.42 7.68 -11.11
N VAL A 38 4.33 7.38 -10.18
CA VAL A 38 5.06 8.39 -9.40
C VAL A 38 6.53 8.37 -9.77
N SER A 39 7.19 7.24 -9.52
CA SER A 39 8.64 7.11 -9.56
C SER A 39 9.05 5.68 -9.94
N THR A 40 10.34 5.49 -10.16
CA THR A 40 10.97 4.17 -10.28
C THR A 40 12.08 4.12 -9.25
N LEU A 41 12.19 3.01 -8.54
CA LEU A 41 13.23 2.79 -7.54
C LEU A 41 14.51 2.27 -8.21
N ASP A 42 15.63 2.31 -7.50
CA ASP A 42 16.87 1.65 -7.96
C ASP A 42 16.95 0.18 -7.49
N VAL A 43 16.04 -0.22 -6.61
CA VAL A 43 15.95 -1.54 -6.01
C VAL A 43 14.56 -2.12 -6.23
N ARG A 44 14.46 -3.45 -6.10
CA ARG A 44 13.17 -4.12 -6.01
C ARG A 44 12.68 -4.07 -4.58
N VAL A 45 11.48 -3.55 -4.36
CA VAL A 45 10.82 -3.46 -3.05
C VAL A 45 9.54 -4.27 -3.07
N ASN A 46 9.27 -4.94 -1.95
CA ASN A 46 8.09 -5.74 -1.65
C ASN A 46 7.80 -5.69 -0.13
N ALA A 47 6.76 -6.41 0.32
CA ALA A 47 6.29 -6.40 1.71
C ALA A 47 6.10 -5.00 2.30
N ILE A 48 5.31 -4.15 1.65
CA ILE A 48 5.16 -2.74 1.99
C ILE A 48 3.94 -2.47 2.91
N GLY A 49 4.06 -1.52 3.84
CA GLY A 49 2.97 -1.11 4.74
C GLY A 49 3.05 0.37 5.11
N TYR A 50 1.92 0.99 5.42
CA TYR A 50 1.83 2.43 5.71
C TYR A 50 1.72 2.72 7.22
N SER A 51 2.67 3.48 7.75
CA SER A 51 2.61 4.07 9.09
C SER A 51 1.90 5.43 9.04
N ALA A 52 0.65 5.47 9.52
CA ALA A 52 -0.12 6.70 9.60
C ALA A 52 0.46 7.76 10.56
N PRO A 53 1.01 7.40 11.75
CA PRO A 53 1.61 8.39 12.66
C PRO A 53 2.81 9.12 12.07
N GLN A 54 3.58 8.43 11.22
CA GLN A 54 4.81 8.97 10.62
C GLN A 54 4.60 9.47 9.19
N ASP A 55 3.45 9.19 8.60
CA ASP A 55 3.13 9.44 7.20
C ASP A 55 4.13 8.84 6.20
N ARG A 56 4.50 7.58 6.42
CA ARG A 56 5.54 6.87 5.67
C ARG A 56 5.10 5.48 5.25
N VAL A 57 5.57 5.04 4.10
CA VAL A 57 5.47 3.63 3.68
C VAL A 57 6.81 2.96 3.92
N TYR A 58 6.80 1.84 4.63
CA TYR A 58 7.97 1.00 4.86
C TYR A 58 7.85 -0.27 4.01
N GLY A 59 8.96 -0.76 3.49
CA GLY A 59 9.03 -1.96 2.65
C GLY A 59 10.36 -2.67 2.80
N ILE A 60 10.50 -3.84 2.17
CA ILE A 60 11.71 -4.65 2.20
C ILE A 60 12.28 -4.81 0.79
N ASP A 61 13.58 -4.55 0.62
CA ASP A 61 14.27 -4.78 -0.65
C ASP A 61 14.71 -6.25 -0.84
N GLU A 62 15.25 -6.58 -2.01
CA GLU A 62 15.72 -7.95 -2.31
C GLU A 62 16.90 -8.43 -1.44
N ASP A 63 17.70 -7.51 -0.90
CA ASP A 63 18.82 -7.81 -0.01
C ASP A 63 18.36 -8.04 1.45
N GLY A 64 17.12 -7.66 1.77
CA GLY A 64 16.53 -7.69 3.11
C GLY A 64 16.79 -6.42 3.91
N ARG A 65 17.02 -5.27 3.25
CA ARG A 65 17.02 -3.94 3.88
C ARG A 65 15.61 -3.38 3.95
N VAL A 66 15.35 -2.54 4.94
CA VAL A 66 14.15 -1.72 5.01
C VAL A 66 14.31 -0.51 4.10
N VAL A 67 13.31 -0.26 3.27
CA VAL A 67 13.19 0.94 2.43
C VAL A 67 12.01 1.75 2.95
N ALA A 68 12.17 3.07 3.04
CA ALA A 68 11.10 3.98 3.38
C ALA A 68 10.75 4.87 2.19
N LEU A 69 9.46 5.13 2.01
CA LEU A 69 8.92 6.08 1.05
C LEU A 69 8.07 7.12 1.79
N ASP A 70 8.03 8.35 1.29
CA ASP A 70 7.01 9.33 1.72
C ASP A 70 5.63 8.99 1.12
N ARG A 71 4.61 9.76 1.52
CA ARG A 71 3.23 9.61 1.02
C ARG A 71 3.14 9.83 -0.50
N GLU A 72 4.04 10.62 -1.07
CA GLU A 72 4.10 10.89 -2.49
C GLU A 72 4.76 9.76 -3.28
N GLY A 73 5.46 8.82 -2.62
CA GLY A 73 6.17 7.69 -3.23
C GLY A 73 7.64 7.97 -3.58
N ASN A 74 8.24 8.99 -2.96
CA ASN A 74 9.68 9.26 -3.06
C ASN A 74 10.44 8.48 -1.97
N VAL A 75 11.65 8.03 -2.30
CA VAL A 75 12.51 7.31 -1.35
C VAL A 75 13.02 8.25 -0.27
N LEU A 76 12.91 7.83 0.98
CA LEU A 76 13.49 8.47 2.14
C LEU A 76 14.81 7.79 2.51
N ASP A 77 15.81 8.60 2.87
CA ASP A 77 17.07 8.09 3.39
C ASP A 77 16.89 7.59 4.82
N VAL A 78 17.02 6.28 5.03
CA VAL A 78 16.94 5.62 6.34
C VAL A 78 18.14 4.71 6.53
N PRO A 79 18.74 4.64 7.73
CA PRO A 79 19.98 3.91 7.97
C PRO A 79 19.74 2.39 8.13
N SER A 80 19.16 1.74 7.12
CA SER A 80 18.84 0.31 7.19
C SER A 80 20.01 -0.59 6.78
N TYR A 81 20.18 -1.69 7.52
CA TYR A 81 21.19 -2.71 7.24
C TYR A 81 20.53 -4.00 6.71
N PRO A 82 21.19 -4.74 5.79
CA PRO A 82 20.63 -5.99 5.27
C PRO A 82 20.44 -7.03 6.39
N SER A 83 19.25 -7.61 6.45
CA SER A 83 18.95 -8.76 7.32
C SER A 83 18.64 -10.00 6.48
N HIS A 84 19.38 -11.08 6.72
CA HIS A 84 19.09 -12.37 6.09
C HIS A 84 17.69 -12.90 6.43
N LEU A 85 17.14 -12.53 7.60
CA LEU A 85 15.81 -12.92 8.01
C LEU A 85 14.73 -12.27 7.14
N LEU A 86 14.98 -11.05 6.64
CA LEU A 86 14.02 -10.26 5.86
C LEU A 86 14.04 -10.58 4.36
N ARG A 87 15.03 -11.36 3.90
CA ARG A 87 15.08 -11.78 2.50
C ARG A 87 13.84 -12.59 2.14
N HIS A 88 13.34 -12.34 0.92
CA HIS A 88 12.14 -13.00 0.40
C HIS A 88 10.85 -12.64 1.14
N ALA A 89 10.79 -11.47 1.79
CA ALA A 89 9.53 -10.94 2.28
C ALA A 89 8.51 -10.79 1.13
N THR A 90 7.32 -11.37 1.31
CA THR A 90 6.30 -11.43 0.25
C THR A 90 5.11 -10.51 0.45
N ALA A 91 4.84 -10.14 1.70
CA ALA A 91 3.67 -9.37 2.15
C ALA A 91 4.06 -8.51 3.33
N GLY A 92 3.44 -7.35 3.50
CA GLY A 92 3.75 -6.44 4.59
C GLY A 92 2.56 -5.58 4.99
N ALA A 93 2.51 -5.21 6.28
CA ALA A 93 1.59 -4.20 6.78
C ALA A 93 2.19 -3.56 8.03
N VAL A 94 1.86 -2.31 8.31
CA VAL A 94 2.29 -1.67 9.55
C VAL A 94 1.18 -1.80 10.60
N VAL A 95 1.52 -2.40 11.74
CA VAL A 95 0.62 -2.56 12.90
C VAL A 95 1.22 -1.79 14.08
N GLY A 96 0.62 -0.65 14.42
CA GLY A 96 1.23 0.30 15.35
C GLY A 96 2.54 0.85 14.78
N GLU A 97 3.64 0.72 15.51
CA GLU A 97 4.98 1.12 15.07
C GLU A 97 5.83 -0.08 14.58
N ARG A 98 5.19 -1.14 14.08
CA ARG A 98 5.89 -2.32 13.56
C ARG A 98 5.49 -2.62 12.13
N LEU A 99 6.47 -2.71 11.23
CA LEU A 99 6.28 -3.34 9.93
C LEU A 99 6.26 -4.86 10.12
N VAL A 100 5.09 -5.47 10.00
CA VAL A 100 4.89 -6.92 10.06
C VAL A 100 4.97 -7.48 8.65
N VAL A 101 5.99 -8.29 8.37
CA VAL A 101 6.21 -8.89 7.05
C VAL A 101 6.07 -10.41 7.07
N ARG A 102 5.58 -10.98 5.98
CA ARG A 102 5.51 -12.43 5.80
C ARG A 102 6.75 -12.96 5.10
N ILE A 103 7.32 -14.02 5.68
CA ILE A 103 8.48 -14.72 5.13
C ILE A 103 8.24 -16.23 5.22
N GLY A 104 7.71 -16.79 4.13
CA GLY A 104 7.31 -18.20 4.07
C GLY A 104 6.20 -18.53 5.07
N HIS A 105 6.56 -19.13 6.20
CA HIS A 105 5.62 -19.55 7.26
C HIS A 105 5.75 -18.72 8.55
N LEU A 106 6.49 -17.61 8.49
CA LEU A 106 6.71 -16.69 9.60
C LEU A 106 6.10 -15.32 9.28
N LEU A 107 5.62 -14.66 10.32
CA LEU A 107 5.57 -13.21 10.39
C LEU A 107 6.82 -12.74 11.12
N VAL A 108 7.45 -11.70 10.59
CA VAL A 108 8.59 -11.04 11.20
C VAL A 108 8.20 -9.58 11.41
N SER A 109 8.34 -9.07 12.62
CA SER A 109 8.06 -7.67 12.92
C SER A 109 9.37 -6.89 12.99
N VAL A 110 9.44 -5.81 12.23
CA VAL A 110 10.52 -4.83 12.24
C VAL A 110 10.02 -3.59 12.97
N ASP A 111 10.79 -3.07 13.91
CA ASP A 111 10.46 -1.81 14.57
C ASP A 111 10.64 -0.66 13.57
N VAL A 112 9.63 0.19 13.41
CA VAL A 112 9.69 1.37 12.55
C VAL A 112 9.54 2.67 13.33
N ASP A 113 9.56 2.64 14.67
CA ASP A 113 9.59 3.84 15.49
C ASP A 113 10.99 4.49 15.45
N PRO A 114 11.15 5.70 14.86
CA PRO A 114 12.45 6.37 14.79
C PRO A 114 13.02 6.78 16.15
N ASP A 115 12.19 6.79 17.21
CA ASP A 115 12.61 7.11 18.57
C ASP A 115 13.02 5.85 19.37
N SER A 116 12.90 4.64 18.77
CA SER A 116 13.29 3.38 19.39
C SER A 116 14.78 3.08 19.24
N ASP A 117 15.37 2.47 20.27
CA ASP A 117 16.74 1.94 20.22
C ASP A 117 16.87 0.78 19.21
N ASP A 118 15.76 0.10 18.89
CA ASP A 118 15.68 -1.02 17.95
C ASP A 118 15.19 -0.58 16.55
N TYR A 119 15.22 0.72 16.22
CA TYR A 119 14.71 1.26 14.95
C TYR A 119 15.28 0.53 13.73
N LEU A 120 14.40 -0.01 12.89
CA LEU A 120 14.67 -0.83 11.70
C LEU A 120 15.30 -2.21 12.00
N GLU A 121 15.24 -2.67 13.25
CA GLU A 121 15.66 -4.01 13.64
C GLU A 121 14.48 -4.98 13.76
N VAL A 122 14.77 -6.28 13.63
CA VAL A 122 13.79 -7.34 13.81
C VAL A 122 13.54 -7.56 15.30
N VAL A 123 12.32 -7.27 15.76
CA VAL A 123 11.95 -7.35 17.18
C VAL A 123 11.08 -8.56 17.53
N GLN A 124 10.41 -9.18 16.54
CA GLN A 124 9.55 -10.33 16.79
C GLN A 124 9.51 -11.30 15.61
N GLN A 125 9.33 -12.59 15.92
CA GLN A 125 9.03 -13.64 14.94
C GLN A 125 7.86 -14.47 15.44
N THR A 126 6.82 -14.58 14.62
CA THR A 126 5.59 -15.31 14.93
C THR A 126 5.35 -16.37 13.86
N ARG A 127 5.18 -17.63 14.27
CA ARG A 127 4.90 -18.71 13.32
C ARG A 127 3.44 -18.69 12.90
N LEU A 128 3.20 -18.69 11.60
CA LEU A 128 1.85 -18.79 11.05
C LEU A 128 1.25 -20.19 11.24
N TRP A 129 -0.05 -20.23 11.58
CA TRP A 129 -0.80 -21.46 11.85
C TRP A 129 -2.28 -21.34 11.46
N PRO A 130 -2.95 -22.38 10.93
CA PRO A 130 -2.42 -23.69 10.57
C PRO A 130 -1.43 -23.64 9.39
N PRO A 131 -0.48 -24.59 9.27
CA PRO A 131 0.63 -24.46 8.33
C PRO A 131 0.19 -24.53 6.87
N LEU A 132 -0.87 -25.27 6.56
CA LEU A 132 -1.36 -25.40 5.18
C LEU A 132 -1.91 -24.05 4.68
N GLU A 133 -2.75 -23.42 5.49
CA GLU A 133 -3.33 -22.10 5.20
C GLU A 133 -2.25 -21.00 5.23
N ALA A 134 -1.32 -21.06 6.20
CA ALA A 134 -0.19 -20.14 6.31
C ALA A 134 0.67 -20.05 5.05
N LEU A 135 0.94 -21.20 4.41
CA LEU A 135 1.75 -21.27 3.20
C LEU A 135 1.04 -20.65 1.99
N THR A 136 -0.28 -20.49 2.05
CA THR A 136 -1.10 -19.98 0.95
C THR A 136 -1.48 -18.52 1.07
N VAL A 137 -1.22 -17.87 2.21
CA VAL A 137 -1.42 -16.42 2.34
C VAL A 137 -0.47 -15.72 1.38
N ASP A 138 -1.00 -14.96 0.43
CA ASP A 138 -0.17 -14.24 -0.54
C ASP A 138 0.26 -12.90 0.06
N ASP A 139 -0.72 -12.02 0.30
CA ASP A 139 -0.54 -10.66 0.84
C ASP A 139 -1.67 -10.26 1.81
N PHE A 140 -1.47 -9.19 2.60
CA PHE A 140 -2.41 -8.68 3.61
C PHE A 140 -2.22 -7.19 3.93
N ASP A 141 -3.27 -6.58 4.49
CA ASP A 141 -3.23 -5.25 5.10
C ASP A 141 -3.88 -5.27 6.49
N VAL A 142 -3.64 -4.26 7.33
CA VAL A 142 -4.23 -4.16 8.66
C VAL A 142 -5.66 -3.62 8.60
N ASN A 143 -6.58 -4.27 9.31
CA ASN A 143 -7.85 -3.64 9.66
C ASN A 143 -7.66 -2.83 10.95
N PRO A 144 -7.73 -1.49 10.91
CA PRO A 144 -7.48 -0.67 12.09
C PRO A 144 -8.54 -0.85 13.19
N ALA A 145 -9.71 -1.42 12.87
CA ALA A 145 -10.78 -1.60 13.84
C ALA A 145 -10.52 -2.73 14.85
N ASP A 146 -9.81 -3.79 14.44
CA ASP A 146 -9.54 -4.97 15.28
C ASP A 146 -8.04 -5.33 15.38
N GLY A 147 -7.18 -4.67 14.61
CA GLY A 147 -5.74 -4.92 14.60
C GLY A 147 -5.33 -6.22 13.92
N LEU A 148 -6.26 -6.95 13.30
CA LEU A 148 -5.95 -8.15 12.54
C LEU A 148 -5.46 -7.78 11.13
N LEU A 149 -4.62 -8.65 10.58
CA LEU A 149 -4.22 -8.55 9.18
C LEU A 149 -5.28 -9.25 8.32
N TYR A 150 -5.83 -8.57 7.33
CA TYR A 150 -6.76 -9.12 6.35
C TYR A 150 -6.03 -9.33 5.03
N GLY A 151 -6.02 -10.58 4.57
CA GLY A 151 -5.27 -10.99 3.40
C GLY A 151 -6.05 -11.89 2.46
N VAL A 152 -5.35 -12.42 1.47
CA VAL A 152 -5.88 -13.41 0.54
C VAL A 152 -5.05 -14.68 0.60
N ALA A 153 -5.73 -15.82 0.71
CA ALA A 153 -5.10 -17.13 0.61
C ALA A 153 -5.40 -17.78 -0.74
N THR A 154 -4.34 -18.18 -1.47
CA THR A 154 -4.42 -18.80 -2.80
C THR A 154 -3.89 -20.22 -2.77
N PHE A 155 -4.72 -21.16 -3.21
CA PHE A 155 -4.37 -22.57 -3.31
C PHE A 155 -4.02 -22.87 -4.77
N GLY A 156 -3.00 -23.69 -5.01
CA GLY A 156 -2.55 -24.03 -6.37
C GLY A 156 -3.64 -24.67 -7.25
N TYR A 157 -4.71 -25.17 -6.63
CA TYR A 157 -5.94 -25.60 -7.29
C TYR A 157 -7.14 -25.00 -6.56
N GLY A 158 -7.89 -24.16 -7.24
CA GLY A 158 -9.15 -23.61 -6.74
C GLY A 158 -9.13 -22.10 -6.54
N HIS A 159 -10.26 -21.61 -6.03
CA HIS A 159 -10.49 -20.20 -5.78
C HIS A 159 -9.65 -19.69 -4.61
N ALA A 160 -9.18 -18.46 -4.72
CA ALA A 160 -8.64 -17.73 -3.58
C ALA A 160 -9.78 -17.26 -2.65
N TYR A 161 -9.47 -16.98 -1.39
CA TYR A 161 -10.44 -16.46 -0.45
C TYR A 161 -9.82 -15.52 0.59
N PRO A 162 -10.59 -14.56 1.12
CA PRO A 162 -10.12 -13.70 2.19
C PRO A 162 -9.85 -14.46 3.49
N VAL A 163 -8.78 -14.08 4.16
CA VAL A 163 -8.35 -14.61 5.46
C VAL A 163 -8.04 -13.46 6.42
N THR A 164 -8.15 -13.73 7.72
CA THR A 164 -7.54 -12.94 8.77
C THR A 164 -6.28 -13.63 9.28
N VAL A 165 -5.27 -12.88 9.67
CA VAL A 165 -4.08 -13.33 10.37
C VAL A 165 -3.93 -12.49 11.64
N ASP A 166 -3.83 -13.15 12.78
CA ASP A 166 -3.48 -12.52 14.04
C ASP A 166 -1.95 -12.31 14.08
N PRO A 167 -1.44 -11.06 14.15
CA PRO A 167 -0.01 -10.78 14.08
C PRO A 167 0.76 -11.31 15.30
N ASP A 168 0.11 -11.43 16.47
CA ASP A 168 0.73 -11.89 17.70
C ASP A 168 0.79 -13.41 17.79
N SER A 169 -0.29 -14.10 17.39
CA SER A 169 -0.38 -15.56 17.47
C SER A 169 -0.06 -16.28 16.16
N GLY A 170 -0.03 -15.56 15.04
CA GLY A 170 0.15 -16.10 13.69
C GLY A 170 -1.08 -16.87 13.18
N ARG A 171 -2.21 -16.78 13.87
CA ARG A 171 -3.37 -17.60 13.56
C ARG A 171 -4.11 -17.11 12.33
N VAL A 172 -4.09 -17.91 11.27
CA VAL A 172 -4.81 -17.72 10.01
C VAL A 172 -6.22 -18.30 10.13
N ARG A 173 -7.23 -17.54 9.70
CA ARG A 173 -8.63 -17.99 9.63
C ARG A 173 -9.27 -17.46 8.37
N LYS A 174 -10.16 -18.24 7.76
CA LYS A 174 -11.01 -17.76 6.68
C LYS A 174 -12.00 -16.71 7.20
N VAL A 175 -12.20 -15.62 6.45
CA VAL A 175 -13.24 -14.63 6.76
C VAL A 175 -14.62 -15.23 6.46
N PRO A 176 -15.52 -15.38 7.45
CA PRO A 176 -16.84 -15.94 7.23
C PRO A 176 -17.68 -15.07 6.29
N GLY A 177 -18.41 -15.70 5.37
CA GLY A 177 -19.33 -15.00 4.47
C GLY A 177 -18.66 -14.15 3.37
N ALA A 178 -17.34 -14.00 3.39
CA ALA A 178 -16.63 -13.32 2.31
C ALA A 178 -16.65 -14.15 1.01
N GLY A 179 -16.71 -13.44 -0.12
CA GLY A 179 -16.80 -14.04 -1.44
C GLY A 179 -15.52 -14.77 -1.86
N ARG A 180 -15.63 -15.62 -2.89
CA ARG A 180 -14.48 -16.30 -3.49
C ARG A 180 -13.90 -15.44 -4.59
N LEU A 181 -12.59 -15.27 -4.56
CA LEU A 181 -11.83 -14.62 -5.62
C LEU A 181 -11.55 -15.64 -6.75
N PRO A 182 -11.36 -15.18 -8.01
CA PRO A 182 -10.93 -16.05 -9.09
C PRO A 182 -9.68 -16.87 -8.73
N ALA A 183 -9.60 -18.07 -9.31
CA ALA A 183 -8.40 -18.88 -9.21
C ALA A 183 -7.27 -18.17 -9.95
N GLY A 184 -6.05 -18.16 -9.41
CA GLY A 184 -4.95 -17.40 -10.00
C GLY A 184 -3.59 -17.84 -9.47
N SER A 185 -2.53 -17.20 -9.95
CA SER A 185 -1.15 -17.52 -9.57
C SER A 185 -0.76 -16.97 -8.20
N SER A 186 -1.26 -15.78 -7.84
CA SER A 186 -1.10 -15.10 -6.54
C SER A 186 -1.86 -13.76 -6.53
N TYR A 187 -2.26 -13.29 -5.35
CA TYR A 187 -2.73 -11.92 -5.10
C TYR A 187 -1.64 -11.14 -4.39
N GLY A 188 -0.90 -10.32 -5.13
CA GLY A 188 0.30 -9.67 -4.61
C GLY A 188 0.04 -8.41 -3.81
N ALA A 189 -1.08 -7.72 -4.04
CA ALA A 189 -1.44 -6.51 -3.32
C ALA A 189 -2.81 -6.65 -2.68
N VAL A 190 -2.90 -6.36 -1.38
CA VAL A 190 -4.13 -6.32 -0.60
C VAL A 190 -4.21 -5.00 0.15
N VAL A 191 -5.36 -4.34 0.13
CA VAL A 191 -5.60 -3.08 0.86
C VAL A 191 -6.95 -3.15 1.56
N PHE A 192 -6.98 -2.78 2.84
CA PHE A 192 -8.22 -2.67 3.60
C PHE A 192 -8.82 -1.27 3.39
N GLY A 193 -9.87 -1.20 2.59
CA GLY A 193 -10.50 0.06 2.22
C GLY A 193 -11.28 0.71 3.36
N ARG A 194 -11.45 2.03 3.28
CA ARG A 194 -12.23 2.82 4.24
C ARG A 194 -13.72 2.48 4.24
N ASP A 195 -14.21 1.84 3.18
CA ASP A 195 -15.57 1.32 3.06
C ASP A 195 -15.74 -0.08 3.69
N GLY A 196 -14.72 -0.59 4.39
CA GLY A 196 -14.74 -1.89 5.05
C GLY A 196 -14.64 -3.07 4.09
N ALA A 197 -14.29 -2.83 2.82
CA ALA A 197 -14.05 -3.87 1.84
C ALA A 197 -12.55 -4.17 1.70
N LEU A 198 -12.23 -5.39 1.29
CA LEU A 198 -10.87 -5.77 0.92
C LEU A 198 -10.66 -5.53 -0.57
N TYR A 199 -9.59 -4.85 -0.93
CA TYR A 199 -9.19 -4.64 -2.31
C TYR A 199 -7.99 -5.52 -2.60
N ALA A 200 -8.13 -6.48 -3.51
CA ALA A 200 -7.10 -7.47 -3.79
C ALA A 200 -6.74 -7.46 -5.27
N THR A 201 -5.45 -7.36 -5.59
CA THR A 201 -4.94 -7.36 -6.96
C THR A 201 -4.25 -8.68 -7.27
N SER A 202 -4.75 -9.41 -8.27
CA SER A 202 -4.05 -10.57 -8.81
C SER A 202 -2.80 -10.13 -9.58
N ASN A 203 -1.70 -10.87 -9.47
CA ASN A 203 -0.45 -10.53 -10.18
C ASN A 203 -0.52 -10.90 -11.67
N GLN A 204 -1.01 -12.12 -11.93
CA GLN A 204 -1.08 -12.68 -13.27
C GLN A 204 -2.20 -13.71 -13.31
N ASP A 205 -3.37 -13.26 -13.75
CA ASP A 205 -4.52 -14.07 -14.14
C ASP A 205 -4.79 -13.85 -15.62
N ASP A 206 -4.66 -14.90 -16.44
CA ASP A 206 -4.76 -14.84 -17.91
C ASP A 206 -3.95 -13.70 -18.58
N GLY A 207 -2.77 -13.40 -18.02
CA GLY A 207 -1.88 -12.34 -18.53
C GLY A 207 -2.28 -10.93 -18.11
N GLN A 208 -3.23 -10.78 -17.20
CA GLN A 208 -3.66 -9.53 -16.59
C GLN A 208 -3.36 -9.50 -15.08
N SER A 209 -3.19 -8.29 -14.55
CA SER A 209 -3.30 -7.97 -13.13
C SER A 209 -4.67 -7.36 -12.89
N THR A 210 -5.49 -8.00 -12.07
CA THR A 210 -6.89 -7.59 -11.89
C THR A 210 -7.15 -7.19 -10.44
N LEU A 211 -7.63 -5.97 -10.25
CA LEU A 211 -8.08 -5.46 -8.96
C LEU A 211 -9.53 -5.86 -8.72
N PHE A 212 -9.77 -6.50 -7.59
CA PHE A 212 -11.09 -6.90 -7.12
C PHE A 212 -11.43 -6.17 -5.81
N ARG A 213 -12.69 -5.78 -5.66
CA ARG A 213 -13.29 -5.38 -4.38
C ARG A 213 -14.05 -6.57 -3.80
N VAL A 214 -13.77 -6.92 -2.56
CA VAL A 214 -14.41 -8.02 -1.82
C VAL A 214 -15.16 -7.45 -0.63
N ALA A 215 -16.48 -7.62 -0.63
CA ALA A 215 -17.32 -7.22 0.50
C ALA A 215 -17.08 -8.18 1.69
N LEU A 216 -16.81 -7.61 2.87
CA LEU A 216 -16.60 -8.35 4.12
C LEU A 216 -17.84 -8.36 5.03
N ASP A 217 -18.97 -7.86 4.53
CA ASP A 217 -20.27 -7.78 5.23
C ASP A 217 -21.05 -9.10 5.25
N GLY A 218 -20.44 -10.20 4.77
CA GLY A 218 -21.05 -11.51 4.66
C GLY A 218 -21.94 -11.72 3.43
N SER A 219 -22.08 -10.72 2.55
CA SER A 219 -22.85 -10.84 1.29
C SER A 219 -22.21 -11.77 0.26
N GLY A 220 -20.91 -12.05 0.41
CA GLY A 220 -20.15 -12.84 -0.55
C GLY A 220 -19.85 -12.12 -1.87
N VAL A 221 -20.14 -10.82 -1.97
CA VAL A 221 -19.96 -10.06 -3.22
C VAL A 221 -18.48 -9.82 -3.50
N VAL A 222 -18.06 -10.16 -4.73
CA VAL A 222 -16.76 -9.83 -5.31
C VAL A 222 -17.01 -9.10 -6.61
N THR A 223 -16.34 -7.97 -6.82
CA THR A 223 -16.49 -7.13 -8.00
C THR A 223 -15.13 -6.85 -8.60
N GLU A 224 -14.94 -7.20 -9.88
CA GLU A 224 -13.79 -6.71 -10.64
C GLU A 224 -13.92 -5.20 -10.84
N ILE A 225 -12.84 -4.48 -10.53
CA ILE A 225 -12.78 -3.01 -10.66
C ILE A 225 -12.04 -2.63 -11.94
N VAL A 226 -10.80 -3.11 -12.09
CA VAL A 226 -9.94 -2.79 -13.23
C VAL A 226 -8.96 -3.93 -13.50
N SER A 227 -8.66 -4.15 -14.77
CA SER A 227 -7.65 -5.09 -15.25
C SER A 227 -6.55 -4.33 -16.03
N ARG A 228 -5.29 -4.66 -15.76
CA ARG A 228 -4.09 -4.07 -16.37
C ARG A 228 -3.14 -5.17 -16.87
N PRO A 229 -2.14 -4.88 -17.73
CA PRO A 229 -1.15 -5.88 -18.11
C PRO A 229 -0.47 -6.52 -16.90
N ALA A 230 -0.29 -7.85 -16.93
CA ALA A 230 0.27 -8.60 -15.80
C ALA A 230 1.61 -8.07 -15.32
N LYS A 231 1.82 -8.20 -14.00
CA LYS A 231 3.09 -7.94 -13.31
C LYS A 231 3.51 -9.17 -12.55
N ARG A 232 4.83 -9.36 -12.40
CA ARG A 232 5.34 -10.55 -11.73
C ARG A 232 5.15 -10.43 -10.23
N THR A 233 5.42 -9.25 -9.70
CA THR A 233 5.15 -8.88 -8.32
C THR A 233 4.43 -7.53 -8.30
N ILE A 234 3.39 -7.48 -7.49
CA ILE A 234 2.67 -6.29 -7.10
C ILE A 234 2.61 -6.37 -5.59
N ASP A 235 2.66 -5.23 -4.92
CA ASP A 235 2.39 -5.11 -3.51
C ASP A 235 1.88 -3.70 -3.20
N ALA A 236 1.05 -3.54 -2.19
CA ALA A 236 0.41 -2.27 -1.85
C ALA A 236 0.47 -1.99 -0.36
N SER A 237 0.67 -0.72 -0.02
CA SER A 237 0.56 -0.26 1.34
C SER A 237 -0.91 -0.23 1.78
N GLY A 238 -1.14 -0.06 3.09
CA GLY A 238 -2.48 0.28 3.57
C GLY A 238 -2.98 1.64 3.08
N CYS A 239 -4.21 1.98 3.43
CA CYS A 239 -4.79 3.27 3.08
C CYS A 239 -4.01 4.44 3.67
N LEU A 240 -3.56 5.34 2.79
CA LEU A 240 -2.94 6.59 3.20
C LEU A 240 -3.95 7.41 4.03
N ALA A 241 -3.47 8.02 5.11
CA ALA A 241 -4.30 8.93 5.89
C ALA A 241 -4.69 10.13 5.01
N VAL A 242 -5.88 10.69 5.24
CA VAL A 242 -6.22 11.95 4.59
C VAL A 242 -5.38 12.99 5.32
N PRO A 243 -4.58 13.80 4.62
CA PRO A 243 -3.86 14.89 5.27
C PRO A 243 -4.87 15.69 6.09
N PRO A 244 -4.57 16.05 7.35
CA PRO A 244 -5.47 16.90 8.12
C PRO A 244 -5.75 18.14 7.28
N ILE A 245 -7.03 18.46 7.09
CA ILE A 245 -7.41 19.72 6.44
C ILE A 245 -6.91 20.79 7.40
N VAL A 246 -5.77 21.40 7.06
CA VAL A 246 -5.31 22.60 7.74
C VAL A 246 -6.31 23.67 7.33
N ASP A 247 -7.21 24.01 8.24
CA ASP A 247 -8.10 25.14 8.04
C ASP A 247 -7.23 26.32 7.61
N PRO A 248 -7.58 27.00 6.50
CA PRO A 248 -6.86 28.19 6.09
C PRO A 248 -6.70 29.08 7.32
N PRO A 249 -5.50 29.64 7.58
CA PRO A 249 -5.30 30.48 8.75
C PRO A 249 -6.42 31.51 8.77
N GLU A 250 -7.14 31.59 9.91
CA GLU A 250 -8.22 32.55 10.06
C GLU A 250 -7.70 33.91 9.60
N PRO A 251 -8.37 34.60 8.65
CA PRO A 251 -7.85 35.82 8.08
C PRO A 251 -7.50 36.75 9.24
N THR A 252 -6.21 37.13 9.34
CA THR A 252 -5.74 38.08 10.34
C THR A 252 -6.72 39.24 10.34
N PRO A 253 -7.37 39.58 11.48
CA PRO A 253 -8.39 40.60 11.50
C PRO A 253 -7.81 41.84 10.86
N THR A 254 -8.44 42.31 9.78
CA THR A 254 -8.04 43.56 9.12
C THR A 254 -7.90 44.59 10.24
N PRO A 255 -6.72 45.23 10.40
CA PRO A 255 -6.51 46.18 11.48
C PRO A 255 -7.65 47.18 11.42
N THR A 256 -8.44 47.23 12.50
CA THR A 256 -9.55 48.18 12.58
C THR A 256 -8.90 49.55 12.58
N THR A 257 -8.92 50.22 11.43
CA THR A 257 -8.51 51.62 11.33
C THR A 257 -9.26 52.36 12.43
N PRO A 258 -8.58 52.95 13.43
CA PRO A 258 -9.26 53.67 14.49
C PRO A 258 -10.17 54.71 13.84
N ALA A 259 -11.43 54.74 14.28
CA ALA A 259 -12.41 55.70 13.79
C ALA A 259 -11.77 57.10 13.84
N PRO A 260 -11.88 57.91 12.75
CA PRO A 260 -11.24 59.21 12.70
C PRO A 260 -11.78 60.08 13.84
N THR A 261 -10.92 60.44 14.79
CA THR A 261 -11.22 61.46 15.80
C THR A 261 -11.60 62.74 15.07
N THR A 262 -12.84 63.20 15.27
CA THR A 262 -13.37 64.43 14.68
C THR A 262 -12.58 65.63 15.20
N THR A 263 -11.51 65.99 14.50
CA THR A 263 -10.73 67.19 14.76
C THR A 263 -11.28 68.31 13.90
N THR A 264 -11.72 69.38 14.55
CA THR A 264 -12.19 70.61 13.92
C THR A 264 -11.11 71.19 13.01
N VAL A 265 -11.52 71.47 11.77
CA VAL A 265 -10.77 72.02 10.64
C VAL A 265 -10.15 73.39 10.97
N PRO A 266 -8.83 73.59 10.80
CA PRO A 266 -8.31 74.84 10.30
C PRO A 266 -8.13 74.74 8.78
N THR A 267 -8.72 75.71 8.10
CA THR A 267 -8.67 75.93 6.66
C THR A 267 -7.23 76.13 6.21
N THR A 268 -6.68 75.22 5.40
CA THR A 268 -5.46 75.49 4.64
C THR A 268 -5.58 75.06 3.19
N THR A 269 -5.35 76.07 2.37
CA THR A 269 -5.21 76.20 0.93
C THR A 269 -4.66 74.99 0.17
N THR A 270 -5.42 74.63 -0.86
CA THR A 270 -5.11 73.74 -1.97
C THR A 270 -3.81 74.09 -2.69
N THR A 271 -2.88 73.14 -2.79
CA THR A 271 -1.91 73.07 -3.90
C THR A 271 -2.06 71.71 -4.57
N VAL A 272 -2.34 71.74 -5.88
CA VAL A 272 -2.55 70.57 -6.74
C VAL A 272 -1.22 69.87 -6.99
N PRO A 273 -1.02 68.60 -6.60
CA PRO A 273 0.13 67.83 -7.06
C PRO A 273 -0.15 67.24 -8.45
N THR A 274 0.81 67.46 -9.35
CA THR A 274 0.87 66.94 -10.71
C THR A 274 1.03 65.42 -10.71
N THR A 275 0.11 64.73 -11.38
CA THR A 275 0.14 63.28 -11.61
C THR A 275 1.29 62.90 -12.55
N THR A 276 2.28 62.14 -12.07
CA THR A 276 3.24 61.44 -12.92
C THR A 276 2.74 60.02 -13.20
N VAL A 277 2.63 59.69 -14.49
CA VAL A 277 2.22 58.37 -14.99
C VAL A 277 3.34 57.36 -14.71
N PRO A 278 3.07 56.19 -14.11
CA PRO A 278 4.08 55.17 -13.91
C PRO A 278 4.49 54.54 -15.26
N THR A 279 5.77 54.61 -15.58
CA THR A 279 6.39 53.94 -16.73
C THR A 279 6.58 52.46 -16.43
N THR A 280 5.87 51.60 -17.17
CA THR A 280 6.02 50.14 -17.13
C THR A 280 7.37 49.74 -17.73
N THR A 281 8.30 49.23 -16.90
CA THR A 281 9.54 48.60 -17.37
C THR A 281 9.29 47.12 -17.67
N VAL A 282 9.52 46.71 -18.91
CA VAL A 282 9.45 45.33 -19.39
C VAL A 282 10.61 44.52 -18.77
N PRO A 283 10.37 43.33 -18.19
CA PRO A 283 11.42 42.50 -17.65
C PRO A 283 12.33 41.99 -18.78
N THR A 284 13.64 42.21 -18.63
CA THR A 284 14.67 41.69 -19.54
C THR A 284 15.04 40.28 -19.11
N THR A 285 14.75 39.29 -19.95
CA THR A 285 15.13 37.89 -19.75
C THR A 285 16.63 37.72 -19.99
N THR A 286 17.41 37.46 -18.95
CA THR A 286 18.81 37.03 -19.07
C THR A 286 18.87 35.51 -19.25
N VAL A 287 19.47 35.06 -20.35
CA VAL A 287 19.74 33.65 -20.65
C VAL A 287 20.85 33.14 -19.73
N PRO A 288 20.68 32.00 -19.04
CA PRO A 288 21.74 31.43 -18.21
C PRO A 288 22.85 30.85 -19.10
N THR A 289 24.08 31.31 -18.87
CA THR A 289 25.30 30.75 -19.47
C THR A 289 25.68 29.49 -18.71
N THR A 290 25.60 28.33 -19.37
CA THR A 290 26.05 27.04 -18.84
C THR A 290 27.58 26.97 -18.88
N THR A 291 28.24 26.90 -17.73
CA THR A 291 29.65 26.51 -17.62
C THR A 291 29.78 25.02 -17.35
N GLU A 292 30.50 24.33 -18.24
CA GLU A 292 30.86 22.91 -18.16
C GLU A 292 31.82 22.65 -16.97
N PRO A 293 31.55 21.68 -16.08
CA PRO A 293 32.52 21.28 -15.07
C PRO A 293 33.48 20.23 -15.65
N THR A 294 34.73 20.62 -15.90
CA THR A 294 35.82 19.68 -16.14
C THR A 294 36.42 19.27 -14.79
N THR A 295 36.26 18.02 -14.37
CA THR A 295 37.03 17.47 -13.25
C THR A 295 37.41 16.03 -13.54
N THR A 296 38.67 15.87 -13.97
CA THR A 296 39.34 14.57 -14.10
C THR A 296 40.14 14.33 -12.81
N THR A 297 39.66 13.45 -11.94
CA THR A 297 40.46 12.93 -10.81
C THR A 297 40.91 11.50 -11.11
N VAL A 298 42.23 11.31 -11.08
CA VAL A 298 42.91 10.01 -11.23
C VAL A 298 42.77 9.22 -9.93
N PRO A 299 42.39 7.92 -9.96
CA PRO A 299 42.33 7.12 -8.74
C PRO A 299 43.74 6.78 -8.23
N THR A 300 44.00 7.11 -6.96
CA THR A 300 45.19 6.65 -6.22
C THR A 300 44.85 5.36 -5.51
N THR A 301 45.44 4.25 -5.97
CA THR A 301 45.34 2.94 -5.32
C THR A 301 46.20 2.92 -4.06
N THR A 302 45.58 2.77 -2.89
CA THR A 302 46.28 2.43 -1.65
C THR A 302 45.94 0.99 -1.26
N VAL A 303 46.99 0.20 -1.02
CA VAL A 303 46.92 -1.21 -0.61
C VAL A 303 46.82 -1.25 0.92
N PRO A 304 45.77 -1.85 1.51
CA PRO A 304 45.72 -2.03 2.96
C PRO A 304 46.68 -3.14 3.39
N THR A 305 47.57 -2.80 4.31
CA THR A 305 48.40 -3.74 5.07
C THR A 305 47.64 -4.14 6.34
N THR A 306 47.42 -5.44 6.53
CA THR A 306 46.74 -5.96 7.74
C THR A 306 47.70 -6.84 8.55
N THR A 307 48.08 -6.33 9.72
CA THR A 307 48.69 -7.03 10.87
C THR A 307 48.03 -6.31 12.07
N VAL A 308 47.37 -6.89 13.07
CA VAL A 308 47.81 -7.88 14.09
C VAL A 308 46.58 -8.49 14.78
N VAL A 309 46.76 -9.66 15.39
CA VAL A 309 45.88 -10.50 16.24
C VAL A 309 45.44 -9.80 17.54
N PRO A 310 44.23 -10.10 18.07
CA PRO A 310 44.01 -10.07 19.51
C PRO A 310 43.70 -11.48 20.06
N THR A 311 44.50 -11.91 21.04
CA THR A 311 44.21 -13.05 21.92
C THR A 311 43.83 -12.48 23.28
N THR A 312 42.57 -12.60 23.68
CA THR A 312 42.24 -12.59 25.11
C THR A 312 41.04 -13.50 25.36
N THR A 313 41.32 -14.64 25.98
CA THR A 313 40.33 -15.59 26.49
C THR A 313 39.87 -15.09 27.86
N VAL A 314 38.62 -14.67 27.98
CA VAL A 314 38.00 -14.35 29.27
C VAL A 314 37.03 -15.49 29.61
N VAL A 315 37.27 -16.14 30.75
CA VAL A 315 36.43 -17.22 31.29
C VAL A 315 35.21 -16.59 31.96
N PRO A 316 33.96 -17.00 31.63
CA PRO A 316 32.79 -16.47 32.30
C PRO A 316 32.62 -17.11 33.69
N THR A 317 32.64 -16.28 34.73
CA THR A 317 32.24 -16.65 36.09
C THR A 317 30.71 -16.66 36.17
N THR A 318 30.12 -17.83 36.36
CA THR A 318 28.68 -18.02 36.55
C THR A 318 28.29 -17.73 38.00
N THR A 319 27.62 -16.62 38.27
CA THR A 319 26.90 -16.38 39.52
C THR A 319 25.44 -16.81 39.38
N ALA A 320 24.98 -17.70 40.26
CA ALA A 320 23.62 -18.21 40.31
C ALA A 320 22.61 -17.10 40.73
N PRO A 321 21.45 -16.99 40.06
CA PRO A 321 20.43 -16.01 40.44
C PRO A 321 19.71 -16.44 41.73
N THR A 322 19.70 -15.53 42.71
CA THR A 322 18.89 -15.65 43.93
C THR A 322 17.45 -15.27 43.61
N THR A 323 16.52 -16.22 43.75
CA THR A 323 15.09 -16.02 43.48
C THR A 323 14.40 -15.44 44.70
N THR A 324 14.04 -14.16 44.66
CA THR A 324 13.19 -13.54 45.68
C THR A 324 11.73 -13.71 45.29
N ALA A 325 10.97 -14.50 46.05
CA ALA A 325 9.56 -14.73 45.82
C ALA A 325 8.75 -13.43 46.03
N ARG A 326 8.15 -12.91 44.96
CA ARG A 326 7.21 -11.78 45.00
C ARG A 326 5.81 -12.31 45.31
N THR A 327 5.29 -12.03 46.50
CA THR A 327 3.89 -12.26 46.86
C THR A 327 3.00 -11.25 46.15
N THR A 328 2.19 -11.71 45.20
CA THR A 328 1.15 -10.93 44.53
C THR A 328 -0.09 -10.81 45.45
N PRO A 329 -0.62 -9.61 45.72
CA PRO A 329 -1.87 -9.47 46.46
C PRO A 329 -3.06 -9.96 45.61
N VAL A 330 -3.96 -10.72 46.25
CA VAL A 330 -5.20 -11.23 45.65
C VAL A 330 -6.13 -10.05 45.36
N PRO A 331 -6.60 -9.87 44.10
CA PRO A 331 -7.58 -8.83 43.78
C PRO A 331 -8.93 -9.20 44.41
N THR A 332 -9.46 -8.28 45.23
CA THR A 332 -10.79 -8.40 45.82
C THR A 332 -11.82 -7.89 44.82
N THR A 333 -12.60 -8.81 44.23
CA THR A 333 -13.69 -8.48 43.32
C THR A 333 -14.88 -7.92 44.10
N PRO A 334 -15.43 -6.75 43.76
CA PRO A 334 -16.67 -6.27 44.37
C PRO A 334 -17.87 -7.15 43.95
N PRO A 335 -18.89 -7.29 44.81
CA PRO A 335 -20.05 -8.11 44.52
C PRO A 335 -20.87 -7.56 43.34
N PRO A 336 -21.55 -8.42 42.58
CA PRO A 336 -22.33 -8.03 41.41
C PRO A 336 -23.53 -7.16 41.82
N SER A 337 -23.60 -5.96 41.25
CA SER A 337 -24.76 -5.08 41.32
C SER A 337 -25.88 -5.65 40.46
N ILE A 338 -26.99 -6.04 41.09
CA ILE A 338 -28.21 -6.51 40.42
C ILE A 338 -28.89 -5.30 39.76
N PRO A 339 -29.07 -5.25 38.43
CA PRO A 339 -29.83 -4.19 37.79
C PRO A 339 -31.33 -4.33 38.10
N ALA A 340 -31.96 -3.22 38.46
CA ALA A 340 -33.39 -3.13 38.71
C ALA A 340 -34.20 -3.46 37.44
N SER A 341 -35.23 -4.30 37.60
CA SER A 341 -36.15 -4.68 36.54
C SER A 341 -36.95 -3.48 36.05
N THR A 342 -36.67 -3.01 34.83
CA THR A 342 -37.53 -2.07 34.12
C THR A 342 -38.68 -2.83 33.46
N THR A 343 -39.90 -2.48 33.86
CA THR A 343 -41.16 -2.98 33.31
C THR A 343 -41.32 -2.59 31.85
N THR A 344 -41.45 -3.59 30.98
CA THR A 344 -41.74 -3.47 29.55
C THR A 344 -43.14 -2.86 29.33
N PRO A 345 -43.29 -1.73 28.59
CA PRO A 345 -44.60 -1.26 28.17
C PRO A 345 -45.16 -2.11 27.02
N ALA A 346 -46.49 -2.23 27.01
CA ALA A 346 -47.27 -3.02 26.06
C ALA A 346 -47.02 -2.67 24.58
N PRO A 347 -47.15 -3.63 23.65
CA PRO A 347 -46.93 -3.40 22.23
C PRO A 347 -47.99 -2.44 21.66
N VAL A 348 -47.52 -1.31 21.13
CA VAL A 348 -48.33 -0.38 20.34
C VAL A 348 -48.57 -1.02 18.97
N VAL A 349 -49.84 -1.18 18.61
CA VAL A 349 -50.29 -1.67 17.31
C VAL A 349 -49.83 -0.67 16.22
N PRO A 350 -49.12 -1.10 15.16
CA PRO A 350 -48.73 -0.22 14.07
C PRO A 350 -49.96 0.20 13.26
N VAL A 351 -50.18 1.51 13.16
CA VAL A 351 -51.13 2.13 12.25
C VAL A 351 -50.62 1.94 10.81
N ALA A 352 -51.51 1.50 9.92
CA ALA A 352 -51.21 1.25 8.52
C ALA A 352 -50.67 2.52 7.82
N PRO A 353 -49.59 2.41 7.01
CA PRO A 353 -49.06 3.55 6.27
C PRO A 353 -50.04 4.00 5.18
N ALA A 354 -50.24 5.31 5.12
CA ALA A 354 -50.99 5.97 4.05
C ALA A 354 -50.31 5.73 2.70
N VAL A 355 -51.14 5.43 1.70
CA VAL A 355 -50.76 5.17 0.31
C VAL A 355 -50.01 6.38 -0.27
N PRO A 356 -48.81 6.22 -0.84
CA PRO A 356 -48.12 7.33 -1.50
C PRO A 356 -48.86 7.73 -2.78
N PHE A 357 -49.08 9.04 -2.94
CA PHE A 357 -49.52 9.67 -4.17
C PHE A 357 -48.55 9.32 -5.31
N VAL A 358 -49.09 8.81 -6.42
CA VAL A 358 -48.37 8.60 -7.68
C VAL A 358 -48.17 9.97 -8.34
N PRO A 359 -46.94 10.48 -8.49
CA PRO A 359 -46.70 11.67 -9.29
C PRO A 359 -46.94 11.35 -10.77
N VAL A 360 -47.82 12.14 -11.39
CA VAL A 360 -48.08 12.12 -12.84
C VAL A 360 -46.78 12.45 -13.58
N ALA A 361 -46.43 11.62 -14.56
CA ALA A 361 -45.26 11.79 -15.40
C ALA A 361 -45.34 13.12 -16.18
N PRO A 362 -44.28 13.95 -16.20
CA PRO A 362 -44.25 15.14 -17.03
C PRO A 362 -44.23 14.76 -18.52
N GLU A 363 -45.11 15.41 -19.26
CA GLU A 363 -45.30 15.30 -20.71
C GLU A 363 -44.00 15.66 -21.45
N VAL A 364 -43.55 14.77 -22.34
CA VAL A 364 -42.32 14.94 -23.12
C VAL A 364 -42.54 16.03 -24.18
N PRO A 365 -41.76 17.13 -24.18
CA PRO A 365 -41.85 18.14 -25.22
C PRO A 365 -41.38 17.59 -26.58
N PRO A 366 -41.95 18.05 -27.70
CA PRO A 366 -41.62 17.56 -29.03
C PRO A 366 -40.17 17.89 -29.41
N ALA A 367 -39.53 16.93 -30.07
CA ALA A 367 -38.16 17.01 -30.55
C ALA A 367 -37.93 18.25 -31.43
N ALA A 368 -36.99 19.10 -31.00
CA ALA A 368 -36.51 20.22 -31.81
C ALA A 368 -35.75 19.68 -33.03
N ALA A 369 -36.06 20.25 -34.21
CA ALA A 369 -35.43 19.92 -35.47
C ALA A 369 -33.92 20.20 -35.43
N ILE A 370 -33.14 19.20 -35.87
CA ILE A 370 -31.68 19.27 -36.01
C ILE A 370 -31.35 20.27 -37.13
N PRO A 371 -30.52 21.31 -36.89
CA PRO A 371 -30.04 22.18 -37.95
C PRO A 371 -29.06 21.45 -38.88
N PRO A 372 -29.02 21.80 -40.19
CA PRO A 372 -28.13 21.15 -41.14
C PRO A 372 -26.65 21.39 -40.81
N ALA A 373 -25.85 20.36 -41.03
CA ALA A 373 -24.41 20.37 -40.81
C ALA A 373 -23.71 21.46 -41.66
N PRO A 374 -22.72 22.19 -41.09
CA PRO A 374 -21.92 23.14 -41.85
C PRO A 374 -21.04 22.41 -42.89
N PRO A 375 -20.76 23.04 -44.04
CA PRO A 375 -19.94 22.46 -45.10
C PRO A 375 -18.49 22.24 -44.64
N GLU A 376 -17.94 21.08 -45.00
CA GLU A 376 -16.56 20.68 -44.74
C GLU A 376 -15.57 21.69 -45.33
N GLU A 377 -14.72 22.25 -44.47
CA GLU A 377 -13.60 23.10 -44.85
C GLU A 377 -12.43 22.21 -45.31
N ILE A 378 -12.06 22.37 -46.57
CA ILE A 378 -11.05 21.57 -47.26
C ILE A 378 -9.66 22.09 -46.83
N THR A 379 -9.01 21.41 -45.90
CA THR A 379 -7.64 21.73 -45.48
C THR A 379 -6.65 21.38 -46.61
N PRO A 380 -5.73 22.30 -47.00
CA PRO A 380 -4.74 22.01 -48.03
C PRO A 380 -3.68 21.03 -47.52
N THR A 381 -3.41 20.01 -48.33
CA THR A 381 -2.38 18.98 -48.16
C THR A 381 -1.00 19.60 -47.94
N ALA A 382 -0.47 19.46 -46.72
CA ALA A 382 0.91 19.80 -46.39
C ALA A 382 1.86 18.74 -46.95
N ALA A 383 2.94 19.20 -47.60
CA ALA A 383 3.95 18.37 -48.24
C ALA A 383 4.74 17.51 -47.24
N THR A 384 4.97 16.26 -47.64
CA THR A 384 5.71 15.23 -46.90
C THR A 384 7.18 15.63 -46.70
N PRO A 385 7.73 15.62 -45.46
CA PRO A 385 9.15 15.81 -45.24
C PRO A 385 9.95 14.54 -45.65
N PRO A 386 11.24 14.70 -46.04
CA PRO A 386 12.06 13.60 -46.55
C PRO A 386 12.37 12.55 -45.46
N PRO A 387 12.56 11.27 -45.86
CA PRO A 387 12.73 10.15 -44.94
C PRO A 387 14.06 10.24 -44.19
N LYS A 388 13.97 10.25 -42.84
CA LYS A 388 15.12 10.05 -41.97
C LYS A 388 15.62 8.61 -42.09
N SER A 389 16.92 8.46 -42.31
CA SER A 389 17.65 7.19 -42.34
C SER A 389 17.44 6.41 -41.03
N ARG A 390 16.84 5.22 -41.15
CA ARG A 390 16.66 4.28 -40.03
C ARG A 390 18.00 3.62 -39.71
N ILE A 391 18.49 3.85 -38.50
CA ILE A 391 19.48 2.98 -37.85
C ILE A 391 18.81 1.60 -37.69
N ARG A 392 19.38 0.55 -38.28
CA ARG A 392 18.95 -0.84 -38.06
C ARG A 392 19.34 -1.25 -36.64
N LEU A 393 18.39 -1.20 -35.71
CA LEU A 393 18.51 -1.97 -34.47
C LEU A 393 18.33 -3.47 -34.80
N PRO A 394 19.12 -4.36 -34.18
CA PRO A 394 18.94 -5.80 -34.34
C PRO A 394 17.54 -6.21 -33.83
N GLU A 395 16.91 -7.07 -34.62
CA GLU A 395 15.57 -7.59 -34.41
C GLU A 395 15.46 -8.28 -33.05
N SER A 396 14.59 -7.76 -32.18
CA SER A 396 14.34 -8.37 -30.87
C SER A 396 13.70 -9.74 -31.11
N ARG A 397 14.45 -10.80 -30.82
CA ARG A 397 13.95 -12.17 -30.80
C ARG A 397 12.84 -12.24 -29.73
N VAL A 398 11.59 -12.26 -30.17
CA VAL A 398 10.44 -12.55 -29.32
C VAL A 398 10.50 -14.04 -28.99
N GLU A 399 11.21 -14.39 -27.93
CA GLU A 399 11.06 -15.69 -27.29
C GLU A 399 9.69 -15.72 -26.61
N THR A 400 8.84 -16.63 -27.06
CA THR A 400 7.47 -16.81 -26.61
C THR A 400 7.40 -17.07 -25.10
N VAL A 401 6.84 -16.11 -24.37
CA VAL A 401 6.61 -16.09 -22.90
C VAL A 401 5.85 -17.32 -22.38
N SER A 402 5.25 -18.13 -23.27
CA SER A 402 4.59 -19.39 -22.93
C SER A 402 5.51 -20.46 -22.34
N ASP A 403 6.80 -20.44 -22.64
CA ASP A 403 7.72 -21.51 -22.21
C ASP A 403 8.25 -21.30 -20.78
N LEU A 404 8.38 -20.05 -20.33
CA LEU A 404 8.83 -19.74 -18.97
C LEU A 404 7.76 -20.07 -17.90
N ASN A 405 6.48 -19.85 -18.22
CA ASN A 405 5.37 -20.11 -17.30
C ASN A 405 5.07 -21.62 -17.14
N ARG A 406 5.39 -22.43 -18.17
CA ARG A 406 5.39 -23.90 -18.04
C ARG A 406 6.47 -24.38 -17.06
N ASN A 407 7.63 -23.72 -17.04
CA ASN A 407 8.77 -24.14 -16.24
C ASN A 407 8.52 -24.01 -14.72
N VAL A 408 7.85 -22.94 -14.28
CA VAL A 408 7.49 -22.75 -12.85
C VAL A 408 6.40 -23.73 -12.41
N ARG A 409 5.40 -23.99 -13.27
CA ARG A 409 4.38 -25.01 -13.01
C ARG A 409 5.01 -26.41 -12.95
N ASP A 410 5.94 -26.71 -13.85
CA ASP A 410 6.63 -28.00 -13.86
C ASP A 410 7.56 -28.16 -12.66
N GLN A 411 8.29 -27.13 -12.23
CA GLN A 411 9.08 -27.19 -10.99
C GLN A 411 8.21 -27.49 -9.76
N ARG A 412 7.02 -26.88 -9.64
CA ARG A 412 6.09 -27.19 -8.54
C ARG A 412 5.52 -28.61 -8.63
N ARG A 413 5.24 -29.11 -9.85
CA ARG A 413 4.80 -30.50 -10.07
C ARG A 413 5.88 -31.51 -9.70
N TRP A 414 7.12 -31.28 -10.12
CA TRP A 414 8.25 -32.15 -9.77
C TRP A 414 8.56 -32.10 -8.26
N GLY A 415 8.42 -30.94 -7.61
CA GLY A 415 8.55 -30.82 -6.16
C GLY A 415 7.54 -31.68 -5.38
N LEU A 416 6.26 -31.66 -5.79
CA LEU A 416 5.22 -32.50 -5.17
C LEU A 416 5.50 -34.00 -5.38
N VAL A 417 5.91 -34.40 -6.59
CA VAL A 417 6.27 -35.79 -6.90
C VAL A 417 7.44 -36.27 -6.04
N ALA A 418 8.46 -35.44 -5.84
CA ALA A 418 9.60 -35.78 -4.99
C ALA A 418 9.17 -36.02 -3.53
N ILE A 419 8.28 -35.18 -2.98
CA ILE A 419 7.75 -35.36 -1.62
C ILE A 419 6.97 -36.68 -1.49
N ILE A 420 6.10 -36.99 -2.47
CA ILE A 420 5.33 -38.25 -2.47
C ILE A 420 6.27 -39.46 -2.54
N LEU A 421 7.31 -39.41 -3.37
CA LEU A 421 8.30 -40.48 -3.47
C LEU A 421 9.07 -40.69 -2.16
N ILE A 422 9.47 -39.61 -1.47
CA ILE A 422 10.15 -39.70 -0.17
C ILE A 422 9.24 -40.36 0.88
N LEU A 423 7.96 -39.95 0.93
CA LEU A 423 6.98 -40.53 1.86
C LEU A 423 6.71 -42.01 1.56
N ALA A 424 6.57 -42.38 0.27
CA ALA A 424 6.37 -43.76 -0.15
C ALA A 424 7.59 -44.64 0.15
N ALA A 425 8.81 -44.15 -0.10
CA ALA A 425 10.04 -44.85 0.23
C ALA A 425 10.17 -45.07 1.75
N GLY A 426 9.82 -44.06 2.56
CA GLY A 426 9.79 -44.19 4.02
C GLY A 426 8.78 -45.24 4.51
N ALA A 427 7.60 -45.31 3.88
CA ALA A 427 6.59 -46.32 4.21
C ALA A 427 7.05 -47.75 3.87
N LEU A 428 7.65 -47.95 2.69
CA LEU A 428 8.20 -49.24 2.26
C LEU A 428 9.37 -49.70 3.15
N ALA A 429 10.29 -48.79 3.50
CA ALA A 429 11.39 -49.10 4.41
C ALA A 429 10.87 -49.57 5.79
N ARG A 430 9.83 -48.90 6.31
CA ARG A 430 9.19 -49.28 7.57
C ARG A 430 8.47 -50.63 7.50
N GLN A 431 7.84 -50.94 6.36
CA GLN A 431 7.19 -52.23 6.16
C GLN A 431 8.22 -53.37 6.08
N HIS A 432 9.34 -53.16 5.37
CA HIS A 432 10.41 -54.14 5.28
C HIS A 432 11.06 -54.43 6.63
N ALA A 433 11.26 -53.39 7.45
CA ALA A 433 11.78 -53.53 8.81
C ALA A 433 10.85 -54.30 9.77
N ARG A 434 9.54 -54.36 9.49
CA ARG A 434 8.58 -55.15 10.29
C ARG A 434 8.51 -56.62 9.89
N ASN A 435 8.94 -56.96 8.68
CA ASN A 435 8.91 -58.32 8.14
C ASN A 435 10.24 -59.07 8.35
N ARG A 436 11.24 -58.42 8.94
CA ARG A 436 12.46 -59.04 9.48
C ARG A 436 12.33 -59.13 10.99
#